data_AF-A0A3N5LPI3-F1
#
_entry.id   AF-A0A3N5LPI3-F1
#
_cell.length_a   1.000
_cell.length_b   1.000
_cell.length_c   1.000
_cell.angle_alpha   90.00
_cell.angle_beta   90.00
_cell.angle_gamma   90.00
#
_symmetry.space_group_name_H-M   'P 1'
#
loop_
_entity.id
_entity.type
_entity.pdbx_description
1 polymer ?
#
loop_
_entity_poly.entity_id
_entity_poly.type
_entity_poly.pdbx_seq_one_letter_code
_entity_poly.pdbx_strand_id
1 'polypeptide(L)'
;MAHPDLPVGTVSFLFTDMEGSTRLLQDLGEGFRLVLERHNDIVSEAAAGHGGLVVKNEGDGFFVAFRSALDAIGCAVDIHRRLVAEAWPPPRPVRVRIGVHTGEGRLGGADYVGLDVHRAARIGACGHGGQTLLSEATARLTEYALPPGTRIEDLGNHRLKDLENEEHLYQLSIDGLPTAFPPLRTLSSMKGNLPNRDLAFIGREQERDLVVTALKTSRLVTLTGPGGVGKTSLALNVAEELSPTYPDGVWLVEVSRVVDETLLPSAIASQLHTTESIGQPLIDTLTQRLARARTLLILDGC
;
A
#
# COMPACT_ATOMS: atom_id res chain seq x y z
N MET A 1 32.94 -6.93 0.35
CA MET A 1 33.43 -8.25 0.82
C MET A 1 32.21 -9.10 1.07
N ALA A 2 32.17 -10.34 0.57
CA ALA A 2 31.02 -11.23 0.74
C ALA A 2 30.79 -11.54 2.24
N HIS A 3 29.54 -11.54 2.71
CA HIS A 3 29.17 -11.97 4.07
C HIS A 3 29.09 -13.51 4.09
N PRO A 4 30.07 -14.24 4.66
CA PRO A 4 30.11 -15.70 4.58
C PRO A 4 29.04 -16.44 5.42
N ASP A 5 28.16 -15.74 6.15
CA ASP A 5 27.24 -16.34 7.14
C ASP A 5 25.74 -16.08 6.89
N LEU A 6 25.36 -15.53 5.72
CA LEU A 6 23.95 -15.29 5.40
C LEU A 6 23.16 -16.63 5.41
N PRO A 7 22.02 -16.71 6.12
CA PRO A 7 21.25 -17.94 6.18
C PRO A 7 20.67 -18.31 4.81
N VAL A 8 20.56 -19.61 4.53
CA VAL A 8 19.96 -20.17 3.31
C VAL A 8 18.86 -21.17 3.67
N GLY A 9 18.02 -21.53 2.71
CA GLY A 9 16.85 -22.38 2.95
C GLY A 9 15.67 -21.55 3.41
N THR A 10 14.99 -21.92 4.49
CA THR A 10 13.91 -21.09 5.04
C THR A 10 14.49 -19.90 5.81
N VAL A 11 14.24 -18.69 5.31
CA VAL A 11 14.79 -17.44 5.86
C VAL A 11 13.65 -16.44 6.03
N SER A 12 13.72 -15.63 7.08
CA SER A 12 12.80 -14.50 7.28
C SER A 12 13.49 -13.20 6.92
N PHE A 13 12.92 -12.49 5.96
CA PHE A 13 13.40 -11.22 5.45
C PHE A 13 12.59 -10.08 6.04
N LEU A 14 13.28 -9.08 6.57
CA LEU A 14 12.70 -7.87 7.09
C LEU A 14 13.20 -6.69 6.25
N PHE A 15 12.27 -5.91 5.72
CA PHE A 15 12.55 -4.66 5.04
C PHE A 15 11.98 -3.51 5.84
N THR A 16 12.78 -2.46 6.04
CA THR A 16 12.30 -1.20 6.63
C THR A 16 12.57 -0.04 5.70
N ASP A 17 11.76 0.99 5.81
CA ASP A 17 11.96 2.26 5.12
C ASP A 17 11.32 3.40 5.92
N MET A 18 11.95 4.57 5.95
CA MET A 18 11.46 5.70 6.75
C MET A 18 10.31 6.41 6.03
N GLU A 19 9.22 6.68 6.75
CA GLU A 19 8.11 7.44 6.21
C GLU A 19 8.47 8.93 6.11
N GLY A 20 8.35 9.49 4.90
CA GLY A 20 8.47 10.93 4.69
C GLY A 20 9.89 11.47 4.82
N SER A 21 10.92 10.63 4.63
CA SER A 21 12.33 11.02 4.71
C SER A 21 12.71 12.18 3.78
N THR A 22 12.15 12.24 2.56
CA THR A 22 12.35 13.38 1.65
C THR A 22 11.86 14.70 2.26
N ARG A 23 10.73 14.69 2.95
CA ARG A 23 10.18 15.88 3.61
C ARG A 23 10.99 16.26 4.85
N LEU A 24 11.44 15.27 5.62
CA LEU A 24 12.36 15.48 6.75
C LEU A 24 13.68 16.11 6.28
N LEU A 25 14.23 15.65 5.15
CA LEU A 25 15.43 16.24 4.53
C LEU A 25 15.20 17.70 4.13
N GLN A 26 14.05 18.01 3.52
CA GLN A 26 13.69 19.38 3.16
C GLN A 26 13.53 20.30 4.39
N ASP A 27 12.90 19.79 5.44
CA ASP A 27 12.64 20.55 6.67
C ASP A 27 13.93 20.80 7.48
N LEU A 28 14.85 19.83 7.52
CA LEU A 28 16.04 19.85 8.39
C LEU A 28 17.34 20.24 7.69
N GLY A 29 17.42 20.11 6.35
CA GLY A 29 18.66 20.31 5.59
C GLY A 29 19.81 19.47 6.17
N GLU A 30 20.92 20.12 6.52
CA GLU A 30 22.11 19.50 7.13
C GLU A 30 21.80 18.73 8.43
N GLY A 31 20.75 19.10 9.16
CA GLY A 31 20.32 18.43 10.40
C GLY A 31 19.77 17.02 10.17
N PHE A 32 19.35 16.70 8.94
CA PHE A 32 18.81 15.38 8.60
C PHE A 32 19.84 14.25 8.79
N ARG A 33 21.13 14.54 8.59
CA ARG A 33 22.20 13.55 8.76
C ARG A 33 22.20 12.93 10.16
N LEU A 34 21.98 13.74 11.21
CA LEU A 34 21.94 13.25 12.59
C LEU A 34 20.70 12.37 12.85
N VAL A 35 19.56 12.72 12.24
CA VAL A 35 18.34 11.92 12.31
C VAL A 35 18.56 10.57 11.61
N LEU A 36 19.17 10.58 10.43
CA LEU A 36 19.46 9.38 9.67
C LEU A 36 20.45 8.46 10.39
N GLU A 37 21.54 9.02 10.93
CA GLU A 37 22.53 8.28 11.72
C GLU A 37 21.87 7.62 12.93
N ARG A 38 21.09 8.37 13.71
CA ARG A 38 20.43 7.83 14.90
C ARG A 38 19.39 6.77 14.55
N HIS A 39 18.63 6.97 13.46
CA HIS A 39 17.72 5.97 12.93
C HIS A 39 18.48 4.67 12.57
N ASN A 40 19.58 4.79 11.84
CA ASN A 40 20.37 3.65 11.38
C ASN A 40 21.00 2.89 12.57
N ASP A 41 21.43 3.59 13.61
CA ASP A 41 21.91 2.99 14.85
C ASP A 41 20.80 2.17 15.53
N ILE A 42 19.61 2.75 15.70
CA ILE A 42 18.46 2.06 16.31
C ILE A 42 18.11 0.77 15.55
N VAL A 43 18.01 0.84 14.22
CA VAL A 43 17.67 -0.33 13.40
C VAL A 43 18.77 -1.38 13.44
N SER A 44 20.04 -0.97 13.38
CA SER A 44 21.19 -1.89 13.41
C SER A 44 21.32 -2.58 14.77
N GLU A 45 21.14 -1.85 15.87
CA GLU A 45 21.16 -2.39 17.23
C GLU A 45 20.02 -3.38 17.48
N ALA A 46 18.80 -3.05 17.02
CA ALA A 46 17.66 -3.95 17.13
C ALA A 46 17.88 -5.23 16.30
N ALA A 47 18.36 -5.09 15.06
CA ALA A 47 18.70 -6.24 14.22
C ALA A 47 19.73 -7.15 14.91
N ALA A 48 20.84 -6.59 15.41
CA ALA A 48 21.87 -7.36 16.10
C ALA A 48 21.35 -8.01 17.40
N GLY A 49 20.55 -7.29 18.19
CA GLY A 49 19.95 -7.80 19.43
C GLY A 49 19.02 -9.00 19.24
N HIS A 50 18.45 -9.14 18.03
CA HIS A 50 17.60 -10.25 17.62
C HIS A 50 18.30 -11.23 16.67
N GLY A 51 19.64 -11.19 16.55
CA GLY A 51 20.39 -12.14 15.71
C GLY A 51 20.17 -11.96 14.20
N GLY A 52 19.67 -10.80 13.77
CA GLY A 52 19.50 -10.42 12.38
C GLY A 52 20.82 -10.02 11.73
N LEU A 53 20.99 -10.39 10.46
CA LEU A 53 22.12 -9.98 9.65
C LEU A 53 21.67 -8.90 8.67
N VAL A 54 22.21 -7.69 8.80
CA VAL A 54 21.96 -6.60 7.84
C VAL A 54 22.64 -6.97 6.53
N VAL A 55 21.83 -7.25 5.50
CA VAL A 55 22.29 -7.60 4.16
C VAL A 55 22.61 -6.33 3.37
N LYS A 56 21.70 -5.35 3.45
CA LYS A 56 21.84 -4.04 2.82
C LYS A 56 21.29 -2.94 3.72
N ASN A 57 21.93 -1.78 3.63
CA ASN A 57 21.45 -0.51 4.16
C ASN A 57 21.67 0.53 3.05
N GLU A 58 20.59 1.12 2.55
CA GLU A 58 20.59 2.14 1.50
C GLU A 58 19.84 3.37 2.00
N GLY A 59 20.59 4.36 2.49
CA GLY A 59 20.01 5.58 3.04
C GLY A 59 19.26 5.32 4.34
N ASP A 60 17.94 5.39 4.28
CA ASP A 60 16.96 5.17 5.35
C ASP A 60 16.29 3.78 5.27
N GLY A 61 16.62 2.99 4.26
CA GLY A 61 16.09 1.64 4.06
C GLY A 61 17.04 0.55 4.55
N PHE A 62 16.49 -0.48 5.21
CA PHE A 62 17.23 -1.67 5.62
C PHE A 62 16.65 -2.93 5.02
N PHE A 63 17.54 -3.86 4.65
CA PHE A 63 17.23 -5.25 4.36
C PHE A 63 17.99 -6.15 5.34
N VAL A 64 17.26 -6.88 6.17
CA VAL A 64 17.79 -7.73 7.22
C VAL A 64 17.28 -9.16 7.05
N ALA A 65 18.17 -10.14 7.21
CA ALA A 65 17.83 -11.56 7.13
C ALA A 65 17.95 -12.24 8.51
N PHE A 66 16.99 -13.11 8.81
CA PHE A 66 16.89 -13.85 10.06
C PHE A 66 16.70 -15.34 9.79
N ARG A 67 17.30 -16.19 10.65
CA ARG A 67 17.05 -17.64 10.65
C ARG A 67 15.67 -18.00 11.23
N SER A 68 15.04 -17.09 11.97
CA SER A 68 13.80 -17.30 12.71
C SER A 68 12.80 -16.17 12.39
N ALA A 69 11.55 -16.56 12.12
CA ALA A 69 10.47 -15.59 11.93
C ALA A 69 10.15 -14.84 13.23
N LEU A 70 10.27 -15.51 14.39
CA LEU A 70 10.04 -14.88 15.70
C LEU A 70 11.09 -13.81 16.01
N ASP A 71 12.34 -14.03 15.61
CA ASP A 71 13.40 -13.04 15.79
C ASP A 71 13.16 -11.81 14.91
N ALA A 72 12.70 -12.00 13.67
CA ALA A 72 12.30 -10.91 12.79
C ALA A 72 11.12 -10.10 13.37
N ILE A 73 10.11 -10.76 13.94
CA ILE A 73 9.00 -10.10 14.64
C ILE A 73 9.50 -9.34 15.87
N GLY A 74 10.36 -9.95 16.69
CA GLY A 74 10.96 -9.32 17.85
C GLY A 74 11.73 -8.05 17.49
N CYS A 75 12.55 -8.13 16.43
CA CYS A 75 13.26 -6.99 15.87
C CYS A 75 12.29 -5.86 15.45
N ALA A 76 11.24 -6.18 14.69
CA ALA A 76 10.25 -5.18 14.27
C ALA A 76 9.59 -4.47 15.47
N VAL A 77 9.29 -5.21 16.55
CA VAL A 77 8.72 -4.64 17.79
C VAL A 77 9.73 -3.72 18.47
N ASP A 78 10.98 -4.14 18.60
CA ASP A 78 12.04 -3.36 19.25
C ASP A 78 12.33 -2.06 18.48
N ILE A 79 12.40 -2.13 17.14
CA ILE A 79 12.54 -0.96 16.26
C ILE A 79 11.45 0.06 16.55
N HIS A 80 10.18 -0.33 16.48
CA HIS A 80 9.07 0.61 16.69
C HIS A 80 9.08 1.23 18.09
N ARG A 81 9.36 0.42 19.12
CA ARG A 81 9.42 0.92 20.51
C ARG A 81 10.55 1.92 20.70
N ARG A 82 11.74 1.64 20.18
CA ARG A 82 12.89 2.55 20.28
C ARG A 82 12.68 3.84 19.50
N LEU A 83 12.16 3.76 18.28
CA LEU A 83 11.89 4.95 17.46
C LEU A 83 10.87 5.89 18.13
N VAL A 84 9.85 5.34 18.79
CA VAL A 84 8.84 6.13 19.53
C VAL A 84 9.39 6.71 20.83
N ALA A 85 10.30 6.01 21.51
CA ALA A 85 10.94 6.48 22.73
C ALA A 85 12.02 7.56 22.47
N GLU A 86 12.56 7.62 21.25
CA GLU A 86 13.62 8.55 20.87
C GLU A 86 13.11 9.99 20.73
N ALA A 87 13.89 10.94 21.24
CA ALA A 87 13.60 12.37 21.17
C ALA A 87 14.17 12.99 19.88
N TRP A 88 13.36 13.05 18.82
CA TRP A 88 13.77 13.58 17.53
C TRP A 88 13.73 15.12 17.43
N PRO A 89 14.68 15.76 16.72
CA PRO A 89 14.66 17.20 16.41
C PRO A 89 13.89 17.52 15.12
N PRO A 90 13.10 18.63 15.02
CA PRO A 90 12.02 19.09 15.93
C PRO A 90 11.02 17.96 16.23
N PRO A 91 10.09 18.08 17.22
CA PRO A 91 9.41 16.94 17.86
C PRO A 91 8.35 16.29 16.95
N ARG A 92 8.81 15.56 15.93
CA ARG A 92 8.02 14.68 15.10
C ARG A 92 8.63 13.28 15.22
N PRO A 93 7.83 12.25 15.51
CA PRO A 93 8.34 10.90 15.59
C PRO A 93 8.83 10.46 14.20
N VAL A 94 10.06 9.97 14.14
CA VAL A 94 10.52 9.19 12.98
C VAL A 94 9.77 7.87 13.01
N ARG A 95 9.14 7.54 11.88
CA ARG A 95 8.35 6.32 11.74
C ARG A 95 8.87 5.53 10.56
N VAL A 96 8.92 4.22 10.71
CA VAL A 96 9.31 3.31 9.64
C VAL A 96 8.12 2.42 9.28
N ARG A 97 7.99 2.08 8.00
CA ARG A 97 7.15 0.96 7.57
C ARG A 97 8.02 -0.29 7.54
N ILE A 98 7.50 -1.41 8.03
CA ILE A 98 8.21 -2.68 8.09
C ILE A 98 7.43 -3.75 7.34
N GLY A 99 8.11 -4.52 6.49
CA GLY A 99 7.57 -5.73 5.87
C GLY A 99 8.38 -6.96 6.29
N VAL A 100 7.70 -8.04 6.68
CA VAL A 100 8.35 -9.30 7.07
C VAL A 100 7.79 -10.47 6.27
N HIS A 101 8.66 -11.19 5.59
CA HIS A 101 8.30 -12.36 4.80
C HIS A 101 9.24 -13.53 5.08
N THR A 102 8.68 -14.69 5.38
CA THR A 102 9.42 -15.95 5.46
C THR A 102 9.27 -16.74 4.16
N GLY A 103 10.39 -17.03 3.52
CA GLY A 103 10.45 -17.70 2.22
C GLY A 103 11.78 -18.42 2.01
N GLU A 104 12.12 -18.69 0.75
CA GLU A 104 13.36 -19.37 0.39
C GLU A 104 14.51 -18.37 0.17
N GLY A 105 15.52 -18.43 1.03
CA GLY A 105 16.78 -17.70 0.87
C GLY A 105 17.76 -18.45 -0.01
N ARG A 106 17.91 -17.97 -1.25
CA ARG A 106 18.94 -18.40 -2.19
C ARG A 106 19.98 -17.30 -2.38
N LEU A 107 21.26 -17.64 -2.28
CA LEU A 107 22.35 -16.70 -2.51
C LEU A 107 22.73 -16.65 -3.99
N GLY A 108 22.91 -15.45 -4.52
CA GLY A 108 23.49 -15.17 -5.82
C GLY A 108 24.73 -14.30 -5.63
N GLY A 109 25.89 -14.93 -5.46
CA GLY A 109 27.13 -14.23 -5.11
C GLY A 109 27.13 -13.77 -3.66
N ALA A 110 27.10 -12.46 -3.41
CA ALA A 110 27.18 -11.86 -2.08
C ALA A 110 25.82 -11.43 -1.49
N ASP A 111 24.72 -11.66 -2.20
CA ASP A 111 23.38 -11.19 -1.83
C ASP A 111 22.33 -12.28 -2.10
N TYR A 112 21.10 -12.06 -1.63
CA TYR A 112 19.96 -12.90 -1.94
C TYR A 112 19.42 -12.63 -3.34
N VAL A 113 19.00 -13.70 -4.02
CA VAL A 113 18.32 -13.64 -5.31
C VAL A 113 17.05 -14.46 -5.27
N GLY A 114 16.04 -14.01 -6.01
CA GLY A 114 14.78 -14.72 -6.17
C GLY A 114 13.57 -13.92 -5.70
N LEU A 115 12.41 -14.52 -5.93
CA LEU A 115 11.12 -13.85 -5.78
C LEU A 115 10.82 -13.45 -4.33
N ASP A 116 11.27 -14.24 -3.34
CA ASP A 116 10.95 -14.00 -1.92
C ASP A 116 11.58 -12.72 -1.36
N VAL A 117 12.75 -12.30 -1.89
CA VAL A 117 13.37 -11.00 -1.54
C VAL A 117 12.49 -9.86 -2.04
N HIS A 118 12.07 -9.94 -3.31
CA HIS A 118 11.20 -8.93 -3.91
C HIS A 118 9.84 -8.88 -3.21
N ARG A 119 9.27 -10.04 -2.87
CA ARG A 119 8.03 -10.14 -2.10
C ARG A 119 8.13 -9.43 -0.75
N ALA A 120 9.19 -9.70 0.03
CA ALA A 120 9.42 -9.05 1.32
C ALA A 120 9.47 -7.51 1.20
N ALA A 121 10.21 -7.01 0.21
CA ALA A 121 10.31 -5.58 -0.06
C ALA A 121 8.95 -4.97 -0.46
N ARG A 122 8.17 -5.66 -1.29
CA ARG A 122 6.85 -5.19 -1.74
C ARG A 122 5.80 -5.18 -0.63
N ILE A 123 5.87 -6.13 0.30
CA ILE A 123 5.03 -6.14 1.50
C ILE A 123 5.30 -4.89 2.35
N GLY A 124 6.57 -4.59 2.65
CA GLY A 124 6.91 -3.38 3.43
C GLY A 124 6.50 -2.08 2.71
N ALA A 125 6.70 -2.02 1.40
CA ALA A 125 6.42 -0.83 0.59
C ALA A 125 4.93 -0.42 0.55
N CYS A 126 4.01 -1.37 0.74
CA CYS A 126 2.58 -1.07 0.72
C CYS A 126 2.02 -0.55 2.07
N GLY A 127 2.82 -0.60 3.14
CA GLY A 127 2.46 -0.13 4.47
C GLY A 127 2.70 1.37 4.71
N HIS A 128 2.34 1.80 5.91
CA HIS A 128 2.49 3.18 6.39
C HIS A 128 3.51 3.27 7.54
N GLY A 129 3.99 4.48 7.84
CA GLY A 129 4.93 4.70 8.94
C GLY A 129 4.35 4.26 10.29
N GLY A 130 5.08 3.41 11.01
CA GLY A 130 4.66 2.80 12.27
C GLY A 130 3.96 1.45 12.10
N GLN A 131 3.75 0.99 10.85
CA GLN A 131 3.07 -0.27 10.54
C GLN A 131 4.06 -1.39 10.25
N THR A 132 3.76 -2.60 10.74
CA THR A 132 4.46 -3.83 10.36
C THR A 132 3.50 -4.78 9.65
N LEU A 133 3.86 -5.16 8.42
CA LEU A 133 3.10 -6.06 7.58
C LEU A 133 3.80 -7.40 7.43
N LEU A 134 3.02 -8.48 7.47
CA LEU A 134 3.50 -9.85 7.42
C LEU A 134 2.87 -10.56 6.21
N SER A 135 3.66 -11.37 5.51
CA SER A 135 3.10 -12.40 4.62
C SER A 135 2.40 -13.49 5.44
N GLU A 136 1.48 -14.23 4.82
CA GLU A 136 0.86 -15.40 5.44
C GLU A 136 1.85 -16.39 6.06
N ALA A 137 2.94 -16.73 5.36
CA ALA A 137 3.94 -17.67 5.87
C ALA A 137 4.51 -17.23 7.23
N THR A 138 4.96 -15.98 7.33
CA THR A 138 5.43 -15.36 8.58
C THR A 138 4.36 -15.39 9.66
N ALA A 139 3.13 -14.99 9.33
CA ALA A 139 2.04 -14.92 10.30
C ALA A 139 1.73 -16.30 10.90
N ARG A 140 1.60 -17.33 10.05
CA ARG A 140 1.32 -18.71 10.47
C ARG A 140 2.44 -19.31 11.31
N LEU A 141 3.70 -19.04 10.96
CA LEU A 141 4.85 -19.54 11.72
C LEU A 141 4.98 -18.92 13.11
N THR A 142 4.39 -17.75 13.33
CA THR A 142 4.57 -16.97 14.57
C THR A 142 3.32 -16.89 15.46
N GLU A 143 2.15 -17.29 14.93
CA GLU A 143 0.82 -17.19 15.55
C GLU A 143 0.77 -17.60 17.04
N TYR A 144 1.47 -18.65 17.43
CA TYR A 144 1.42 -19.23 18.79
C TYR A 144 2.58 -18.84 19.71
N ALA A 145 3.52 -18.02 19.24
CA ALA A 145 4.73 -17.67 19.98
C ALA A 145 5.09 -16.17 19.89
N LEU A 146 4.09 -15.34 19.57
CA LEU A 146 4.25 -13.90 19.48
C LEU A 146 4.80 -13.28 20.78
N PRO A 147 5.66 -12.24 20.69
CA PRO A 147 6.12 -11.50 21.85
C PRO A 147 4.95 -10.96 22.69
N PRO A 148 5.08 -10.87 24.03
CA PRO A 148 4.03 -10.30 24.88
C PRO A 148 3.61 -8.89 24.45
N GLY A 149 2.29 -8.65 24.48
CA GLY A 149 1.70 -7.38 24.05
C GLY A 149 1.70 -7.18 22.54
N THR A 150 1.69 -8.27 21.75
CA THR A 150 1.52 -8.21 20.30
C THR A 150 0.41 -9.14 19.83
N ARG A 151 -0.21 -8.79 18.70
CA ARG A 151 -1.29 -9.55 18.06
C ARG A 151 -1.13 -9.47 16.54
N ILE A 152 -1.62 -10.49 15.84
CA ILE A 152 -1.71 -10.48 14.37
C ILE A 152 -3.17 -10.19 13.97
N GLU A 153 -3.34 -9.26 13.05
CA GLU A 153 -4.63 -8.89 12.46
C GLU A 153 -4.63 -9.25 10.97
N ASP A 154 -5.70 -9.90 10.51
CA ASP A 154 -5.87 -10.29 9.11
C ASP A 154 -6.32 -9.08 8.27
N LEU A 155 -5.58 -8.77 7.20
CA LEU A 155 -5.90 -7.70 6.24
C LEU A 155 -6.42 -8.21 4.89
N GLY A 156 -6.54 -9.52 4.71
CA GLY A 156 -7.01 -10.17 3.49
C GLY A 156 -6.01 -10.17 2.33
N ASN A 157 -6.54 -10.37 1.12
CA ASN A 157 -5.76 -10.55 -0.10
C ASN A 157 -5.47 -9.23 -0.82
N HIS A 158 -4.22 -9.05 -1.25
CA HIS A 158 -3.74 -7.85 -1.94
C HIS A 158 -2.83 -8.17 -3.12
N ARG A 159 -3.01 -7.47 -4.24
CA ARG A 159 -2.07 -7.51 -5.38
C ARG A 159 -0.95 -6.51 -5.14
N LEU A 160 0.27 -7.00 -5.12
CA LEU A 160 1.46 -6.17 -4.98
C LEU A 160 2.14 -5.97 -6.32
N LYS A 161 2.83 -4.85 -6.47
CA LYS A 161 3.56 -4.53 -7.69
C LYS A 161 4.59 -5.60 -8.00
N ASP A 162 4.61 -6.05 -9.26
CA ASP A 162 5.56 -7.03 -9.80
C ASP A 162 5.43 -8.45 -9.20
N LEU A 163 4.33 -8.74 -8.50
CA LEU A 163 3.96 -10.10 -8.08
C LEU A 163 2.73 -10.57 -8.86
N GLU A 164 2.80 -11.78 -9.42
CA GLU A 164 1.73 -12.32 -10.28
C GLU A 164 0.45 -12.67 -9.50
N ASN A 165 0.61 -13.15 -8.25
CA ASN A 165 -0.49 -13.63 -7.41
C ASN A 165 -0.88 -12.60 -6.35
N GLU A 166 -2.11 -12.73 -5.86
CA GLU A 166 -2.56 -12.04 -4.65
C GLU A 166 -1.80 -12.58 -3.43
N GLU A 167 -1.36 -11.67 -2.58
CA GLU A 167 -0.67 -11.94 -1.32
C GLU A 167 -1.65 -11.71 -0.17
N HIS A 168 -1.85 -12.72 0.68
CA HIS A 168 -2.64 -12.57 1.91
C HIS A 168 -1.76 -11.91 2.97
N LEU A 169 -2.13 -10.68 3.36
CA LEU A 169 -1.35 -9.85 4.27
C LEU A 169 -1.97 -9.78 5.64
N TYR A 170 -1.10 -9.62 6.64
CA TYR A 170 -1.46 -9.45 8.03
C TYR A 170 -0.73 -8.24 8.61
N GLN A 171 -1.31 -7.60 9.63
CA GLN A 171 -0.67 -6.58 10.42
C GLN A 171 -0.22 -7.14 11.77
N LEU A 172 0.99 -6.77 12.19
CA LEU A 172 1.40 -6.94 13.58
C LEU A 172 0.99 -5.70 14.39
N SER A 173 0.05 -5.87 15.30
CA SER A 173 -0.37 -4.85 16.27
C SER A 173 0.44 -4.98 17.56
N ILE A 174 0.92 -3.85 18.08
CA ILE A 174 1.81 -3.76 19.24
C ILE A 174 1.13 -2.87 20.29
N ASP A 175 0.95 -3.38 21.51
CA ASP A 175 0.33 -2.65 22.61
C ASP A 175 1.10 -1.33 22.88
N GLY A 176 0.36 -0.23 22.99
CA GLY A 176 0.91 1.12 23.21
C GLY A 176 1.34 1.86 21.93
N LEU A 177 1.22 1.23 20.76
CA LEU A 177 1.51 1.85 19.46
C LEU A 177 0.24 1.98 18.60
N PRO A 178 0.24 2.84 17.55
CA PRO A 178 -0.89 2.93 16.63
C PRO A 178 -1.19 1.58 15.97
N THR A 179 -2.47 1.19 15.96
CA THR A 179 -2.97 -0.03 15.30
C THR A 179 -3.90 0.27 14.12
N ALA A 180 -4.41 1.49 14.02
CA ALA A 180 -5.26 1.92 12.92
C ALA A 180 -4.43 2.70 11.89
N PHE A 181 -4.41 2.22 10.65
CA PHE A 181 -3.72 2.84 9.53
C PHE A 181 -4.67 3.04 8.35
N PRO A 182 -4.36 3.96 7.42
CA PRO A 182 -5.09 4.04 6.15
C PRO A 182 -5.00 2.71 5.36
N PRO A 183 -5.85 2.49 4.34
CA PRO A 183 -5.75 1.34 3.45
C PRO A 183 -4.34 1.15 2.88
N LEU A 184 -3.93 -0.11 2.68
CA LEU A 184 -2.60 -0.42 2.13
C LEU A 184 -2.45 0.12 0.71
N ARG A 185 -1.22 0.53 0.34
CA ARG A 185 -0.88 1.05 -0.98
C ARG A 185 -0.58 -0.10 -1.95
N THR A 186 -1.60 -0.90 -2.24
CA THR A 186 -1.50 -2.10 -3.10
C THR A 186 -2.11 -1.82 -4.47
N LEU A 187 -1.71 -2.58 -5.50
CA LEU A 187 -2.29 -2.46 -6.84
C LEU A 187 -3.80 -2.83 -6.85
N SER A 188 -4.29 -3.48 -5.79
CA SER A 188 -5.70 -3.87 -5.63
C SER A 188 -6.46 -3.13 -4.54
N SER A 189 -5.89 -2.10 -3.90
CA SER A 189 -6.65 -1.30 -2.92
C SER A 189 -7.68 -0.36 -3.56
N MET A 190 -7.59 -0.17 -4.89
CA MET A 190 -8.57 0.51 -5.70
C MET A 190 -9.07 -0.51 -6.73
N LYS A 191 -10.22 -1.16 -6.52
CA LYS A 191 -10.92 -1.77 -7.66
C LYS A 191 -11.21 -0.63 -8.66
N GLY A 192 -10.91 -0.79 -9.94
CA GLY A 192 -11.07 0.29 -10.90
C GLY A 192 -10.01 0.37 -11.99
N ASN A 193 -10.10 1.40 -12.81
CA ASN A 193 -9.20 1.67 -13.94
C ASN A 193 -8.79 3.15 -14.02
N LEU A 194 -8.83 3.88 -12.89
CA LEU A 194 -8.42 5.27 -12.85
C LEU A 194 -6.95 5.41 -13.30
N PRO A 195 -6.63 6.36 -14.20
CA PRO A 195 -5.26 6.57 -14.66
C PRO A 195 -4.38 7.05 -13.49
N ASN A 196 -3.16 6.55 -13.41
CA ASN A 196 -2.18 7.03 -12.43
C ASN A 196 -1.77 8.47 -12.80
N ARG A 197 -1.89 9.43 -11.86
CA ARG A 197 -1.62 10.85 -12.15
C ARG A 197 -0.47 11.36 -11.28
N ASP A 198 0.69 11.56 -11.90
CA ASP A 198 1.89 12.12 -11.25
C ASP A 198 1.89 13.66 -11.17
N LEU A 199 0.80 14.33 -11.51
CA LEU A 199 0.70 15.79 -11.53
C LEU A 199 -0.22 16.29 -10.41
N ALA A 200 0.28 17.23 -9.61
CA ALA A 200 -0.51 17.89 -8.57
C ALA A 200 -1.74 18.59 -9.18
N PHE A 201 -2.92 18.33 -8.64
CA PHE A 201 -4.14 19.06 -8.96
C PHE A 201 -4.09 20.42 -8.24
N ILE A 202 -3.89 21.50 -8.98
CA ILE A 202 -3.67 22.84 -8.41
C ILE A 202 -4.97 23.66 -8.48
N GLY A 203 -5.46 24.09 -7.32
CA GLY A 203 -6.67 24.89 -7.16
C GLY A 203 -7.96 24.09 -7.33
N ARG A 204 -9.09 24.81 -7.22
CA ARG A 204 -10.48 24.28 -7.32
C ARG A 204 -10.96 23.44 -6.14
N GLU A 205 -10.48 23.79 -4.96
CA GLU A 205 -10.91 23.19 -3.70
C GLU A 205 -12.42 23.36 -3.51
N GLN A 206 -12.98 24.53 -3.87
CA GLN A 206 -14.42 24.79 -3.76
C GLN A 206 -15.25 23.89 -4.68
N GLU A 207 -14.88 23.77 -5.95
CA GLU A 207 -15.59 22.90 -6.90
C GLU A 207 -15.47 21.44 -6.51
N ARG A 208 -14.30 21.00 -6.07
CA ARG A 208 -14.08 19.64 -5.57
C ARG A 208 -14.99 19.33 -4.39
N ASP A 209 -15.03 20.22 -3.39
CA ASP A 209 -15.87 20.05 -2.19
C ASP A 209 -17.36 20.04 -2.55
N LEU A 210 -17.78 20.81 -3.55
CA LEU A 210 -19.14 20.77 -4.10
C LEU A 210 -19.47 19.41 -4.72
N VAL A 211 -18.58 18.84 -5.54
CA VAL A 211 -18.79 17.51 -6.16
C VAL A 211 -18.82 16.42 -5.10
N VAL A 212 -17.91 16.44 -4.12
CA VAL A 212 -17.88 15.49 -2.99
C VAL A 212 -19.20 15.56 -2.21
N THR A 213 -19.71 16.77 -1.95
CA THR A 213 -20.98 16.97 -1.24
C THR A 213 -22.17 16.49 -2.07
N ALA A 214 -22.17 16.75 -3.37
CA ALA A 214 -23.21 16.28 -4.28
C ALA A 214 -23.26 14.75 -4.36
N LEU A 215 -22.11 14.07 -4.44
CA LEU A 215 -22.02 12.61 -4.48
C LEU A 215 -22.49 11.92 -3.19
N LYS A 216 -22.44 12.63 -2.04
CA LYS A 216 -22.99 12.12 -0.78
C LYS A 216 -24.51 12.12 -0.73
N THR A 217 -25.16 12.97 -1.53
CA THR A 217 -26.61 13.21 -1.46
C THR A 217 -27.35 12.75 -2.73
N SER A 218 -26.64 12.55 -3.83
CA SER A 218 -27.20 12.22 -5.15
C SER A 218 -26.51 11.01 -5.76
N ARG A 219 -27.26 10.17 -6.49
CA ARG A 219 -26.73 9.00 -7.21
C ARG A 219 -26.11 9.31 -8.57
N LEU A 220 -26.43 10.49 -9.13
CA LEU A 220 -25.91 10.97 -10.40
C LEU A 220 -25.53 12.45 -10.23
N VAL A 221 -24.31 12.78 -10.62
CA VAL A 221 -23.78 14.14 -10.62
C VAL A 221 -23.21 14.42 -12.00
N THR A 222 -23.60 15.55 -12.60
CA THR A 222 -23.13 15.97 -13.92
C THR A 222 -22.22 17.19 -13.78
N LEU A 223 -20.99 17.09 -14.28
CA LEU A 223 -20.08 18.23 -14.34
C LEU A 223 -20.29 18.99 -15.66
N THR A 224 -20.80 20.20 -15.56
CA THR A 224 -21.05 21.06 -16.72
C THR A 224 -20.02 22.18 -16.81
N GLY A 225 -19.65 22.59 -18.03
CA GLY A 225 -18.76 23.72 -18.25
C GLY A 225 -18.11 23.69 -19.63
N PRO A 226 -17.47 24.80 -20.06
CA PRO A 226 -16.85 24.90 -21.38
C PRO A 226 -15.81 23.79 -21.66
N GLY A 227 -15.49 23.56 -22.93
CA GLY A 227 -14.41 22.65 -23.32
C GLY A 227 -13.06 23.09 -22.73
N GLY A 228 -12.20 22.14 -22.38
CA GLY A 228 -10.84 22.43 -21.88
C GLY A 228 -10.75 22.99 -20.46
N VAL A 229 -11.87 23.26 -19.77
CA VAL A 229 -11.84 23.78 -18.39
C VAL A 229 -11.44 22.74 -17.34
N GLY A 230 -11.04 21.52 -17.71
CA GLY A 230 -10.54 20.52 -16.75
C GLY A 230 -11.61 19.73 -16.00
N LYS A 231 -12.81 19.52 -16.57
CA LYS A 231 -13.90 18.73 -15.96
C LYS A 231 -13.47 17.29 -15.66
N THR A 232 -12.87 16.60 -16.63
CA THR A 232 -12.29 15.27 -16.46
C THR A 232 -11.23 15.27 -15.36
N SER A 233 -10.36 16.29 -15.34
CA SER A 233 -9.33 16.39 -14.32
C SER A 233 -9.91 16.53 -12.90
N LEU A 234 -10.98 17.31 -12.73
CA LEU A 234 -11.71 17.44 -11.48
C LEU A 234 -12.42 16.13 -11.09
N ALA A 235 -13.10 15.49 -12.05
CA ALA A 235 -13.80 14.22 -11.82
C ALA A 235 -12.85 13.13 -11.33
N LEU A 236 -11.69 13.00 -11.98
CA LEU A 236 -10.67 12.02 -11.63
C LEU A 236 -10.06 12.32 -10.24
N ASN A 237 -9.82 13.59 -9.91
CA ASN A 237 -9.29 13.96 -8.60
C ASN A 237 -10.29 13.68 -7.46
N VAL A 238 -11.58 14.01 -7.67
CA VAL A 238 -12.64 13.67 -6.71
C VAL A 238 -12.80 12.15 -6.58
N ALA A 239 -12.73 11.42 -7.68
CA ALA A 239 -12.85 9.97 -7.71
C ALA A 239 -11.71 9.28 -6.96
N GLU A 240 -10.49 9.78 -7.10
CA GLU A 240 -9.33 9.32 -6.34
C GLU A 240 -9.50 9.57 -4.84
N GLU A 241 -9.93 10.78 -4.45
CA GLU A 241 -10.22 11.13 -3.05
C GLU A 241 -11.32 10.24 -2.44
N LEU A 242 -12.37 9.96 -3.21
CA LEU A 242 -13.52 9.21 -2.73
C LEU A 242 -13.38 7.69 -2.84
N SER A 243 -12.35 7.19 -3.50
CA SER A 243 -12.20 5.75 -3.73
C SER A 243 -12.28 4.88 -2.48
N PRO A 244 -11.76 5.28 -1.29
CA PRO A 244 -11.96 4.53 -0.06
C PRO A 244 -13.44 4.32 0.34
N THR A 245 -14.36 5.16 -0.18
CA THR A 245 -15.81 5.08 0.05
C THR A 245 -16.49 4.05 -0.86
N TYR A 246 -15.82 3.58 -1.92
CA TYR A 246 -16.36 2.70 -2.95
C TYR A 246 -15.57 1.37 -2.98
N PRO A 247 -15.89 0.41 -2.09
CA PRO A 247 -15.15 -0.85 -1.97
C PRO A 247 -15.27 -1.77 -3.19
N ASP A 248 -16.26 -1.52 -4.06
CA ASP A 248 -16.43 -2.22 -5.34
C ASP A 248 -15.84 -1.45 -6.53
N GLY A 249 -15.14 -0.36 -6.22
CA GLY A 249 -14.24 0.31 -7.13
C GLY A 249 -14.75 1.58 -7.78
N VAL A 250 -13.82 2.27 -8.45
CA VAL A 250 -14.06 3.49 -9.19
C VAL A 250 -13.63 3.31 -10.64
N TRP A 251 -14.56 3.47 -11.58
CA TRP A 251 -14.35 3.11 -12.98
C TRP A 251 -14.58 4.31 -13.89
N LEU A 252 -13.57 4.65 -14.67
CA LEU A 252 -13.65 5.55 -15.80
C LEU A 252 -14.15 4.79 -17.03
N VAL A 253 -15.22 5.28 -17.63
CA VAL A 253 -15.77 4.77 -18.89
C VAL A 253 -15.75 5.92 -19.88
N GLU A 254 -14.87 5.85 -20.86
CA GLU A 254 -14.83 6.79 -21.97
C GLU A 254 -16.02 6.53 -22.89
N VAL A 255 -16.98 7.46 -22.88
CA VAL A 255 -18.20 7.41 -23.69
C VAL A 255 -18.16 8.36 -24.89
N SER A 256 -17.05 9.07 -25.11
CA SER A 256 -16.86 9.99 -26.25
C SER A 256 -17.04 9.32 -27.62
N ARG A 257 -16.82 8.01 -27.71
CA ARG A 257 -17.00 7.20 -28.93
C ARG A 257 -18.35 6.48 -29.02
N VAL A 258 -19.21 6.61 -27.99
CA VAL A 258 -20.54 5.99 -27.95
C VAL A 258 -21.50 6.88 -28.71
N VAL A 259 -21.69 6.57 -30.00
CA VAL A 259 -22.62 7.27 -30.91
C VAL A 259 -24.03 6.69 -30.88
N ASP A 260 -24.21 5.50 -30.31
CA ASP A 260 -25.48 4.79 -30.19
C ASP A 260 -25.70 4.38 -28.72
N GLU A 261 -26.85 4.75 -28.15
CA GLU A 261 -27.22 4.45 -26.77
C GLU A 261 -27.23 2.95 -26.44
N THR A 262 -27.48 2.11 -27.46
CA THR A 262 -27.45 0.64 -27.32
C THR A 262 -26.05 0.09 -27.04
N LEU A 263 -24.99 0.86 -27.31
CA LEU A 263 -23.59 0.47 -27.09
C LEU A 263 -23.07 0.85 -25.70
N LEU A 264 -23.77 1.71 -24.96
CA LEU A 264 -23.36 2.13 -23.61
C LEU A 264 -23.21 0.95 -22.63
N PRO A 265 -24.15 -0.03 -22.58
CA PRO A 265 -23.97 -1.21 -21.72
C PRO A 265 -22.69 -1.97 -22.06
N SER A 266 -22.35 -2.11 -23.35
CA SER A 266 -21.12 -2.78 -23.78
C SER A 266 -19.88 -2.03 -23.34
N ALA A 267 -19.87 -0.70 -23.49
CA ALA A 267 -18.78 0.16 -23.04
C ALA A 267 -18.54 0.02 -21.52
N ILE A 268 -19.60 0.04 -20.70
CA ILE A 268 -19.51 -0.16 -19.26
C ILE A 268 -19.05 -1.59 -18.93
N ALA A 269 -19.64 -2.60 -19.56
CA ALA A 269 -19.30 -4.00 -19.33
C ALA A 269 -17.83 -4.31 -19.57
N SER A 270 -17.26 -3.76 -20.64
CA SER A 270 -15.85 -3.93 -20.98
C SER A 270 -14.92 -3.43 -19.87
N GLN A 271 -15.23 -2.28 -19.26
CA GLN A 271 -14.43 -1.71 -18.19
C GLN A 271 -14.58 -2.50 -16.90
N LEU A 272 -15.81 -2.92 -16.57
CA LEU A 272 -16.09 -3.68 -15.35
C LEU A 272 -15.70 -5.17 -15.47
N HIS A 273 -15.20 -5.60 -16.63
CA HIS A 273 -14.95 -7.00 -16.97
C HIS A 273 -16.19 -7.88 -16.73
N THR A 274 -17.36 -7.39 -17.12
CA THR A 274 -18.63 -8.13 -17.06
C THR A 274 -18.91 -8.76 -18.41
N THR A 275 -19.22 -10.06 -18.42
CA THR A 275 -19.71 -10.74 -19.62
C THR A 275 -21.22 -10.95 -19.55
N GLU A 276 -21.87 -10.96 -20.70
CA GLU A 276 -23.29 -11.31 -20.80
C GLU A 276 -23.51 -12.77 -20.39
N SER A 277 -24.55 -13.01 -19.58
CA SER A 277 -24.94 -14.36 -19.17
C SER A 277 -25.92 -14.95 -20.18
N ILE A 278 -25.85 -16.26 -20.42
CA ILE A 278 -26.73 -16.95 -21.38
C ILE A 278 -28.19 -16.73 -20.97
N GLY A 279 -28.99 -16.13 -21.85
CA GLY A 279 -30.42 -15.89 -21.64
C GLY A 279 -30.77 -14.60 -20.87
N GLN A 280 -29.79 -13.74 -20.56
CA GLN A 280 -30.03 -12.47 -19.87
C GLN A 280 -29.32 -11.31 -20.61
N PRO A 281 -30.06 -10.27 -21.04
CA PRO A 281 -29.47 -9.10 -21.68
C PRO A 281 -28.34 -8.48 -20.84
N LEU A 282 -27.30 -7.98 -21.50
CA LEU A 282 -26.14 -7.37 -20.85
C LEU A 282 -26.52 -6.24 -19.87
N ILE A 283 -27.52 -5.42 -20.21
CA ILE A 283 -28.00 -4.33 -19.33
C ILE A 283 -28.59 -4.87 -18.02
N ASP A 284 -29.28 -6.00 -18.05
CA ASP A 284 -29.86 -6.62 -16.85
C ASP A 284 -28.77 -7.24 -15.97
N THR A 285 -27.78 -7.87 -16.61
CA THR A 285 -26.59 -8.41 -15.93
C THR A 285 -25.82 -7.30 -15.21
N LEU A 286 -25.58 -6.17 -15.89
CA LEU A 286 -24.93 -5.00 -15.31
C LEU A 286 -25.75 -4.38 -14.18
N THR A 287 -27.06 -4.22 -14.37
CA THR A 287 -27.96 -3.64 -13.38
C THR A 287 -27.96 -4.49 -12.11
N GLN A 288 -28.03 -5.81 -12.23
CA GLN A 288 -28.01 -6.73 -11.10
C GLN A 288 -26.67 -6.71 -10.35
N ARG A 289 -25.55 -6.62 -11.09
CA ARG A 289 -24.22 -6.46 -10.50
C ARG A 289 -24.10 -5.14 -9.74
N LEU A 290 -24.43 -4.02 -10.40
CA LEU A 290 -24.32 -2.67 -9.83
C LEU A 290 -25.29 -2.42 -8.67
N ALA A 291 -26.46 -3.06 -8.68
CA ALA A 291 -27.42 -2.95 -7.58
C ALA A 291 -26.91 -3.53 -6.25
N ARG A 292 -25.95 -4.47 -6.30
CA ARG A 292 -25.32 -5.09 -5.13
C ARG A 292 -23.97 -4.49 -4.78
N ALA A 293 -23.43 -3.64 -5.65
CA ALA A 293 -22.09 -3.08 -5.55
C ALA A 293 -22.13 -1.63 -5.05
N ARG A 294 -21.13 -1.24 -4.27
CA ARG A 294 -20.86 0.14 -3.91
C ARG A 294 -19.72 0.67 -4.79
N THR A 295 -20.08 1.02 -6.02
CA THR A 295 -19.18 1.43 -7.11
C THR A 295 -19.42 2.89 -7.50
N LEU A 296 -18.37 3.61 -7.88
CA LEU A 296 -18.46 4.91 -8.56
C LEU A 296 -18.13 4.75 -10.04
N LEU A 297 -19.03 5.23 -10.91
CA LEU A 297 -18.81 5.25 -12.36
C LEU A 297 -18.63 6.68 -12.84
N ILE A 298 -17.57 6.92 -13.60
CA ILE A 298 -17.30 8.19 -14.28
C ILE A 298 -17.56 7.96 -15.76
N LEU A 299 -18.59 8.58 -16.30
CA LEU A 299 -18.89 8.55 -17.73
C LEU A 299 -18.29 9.82 -18.35
N ASP A 300 -17.16 9.68 -19.04
CA ASP A 300 -16.49 10.82 -19.68
C ASP A 300 -16.77 10.87 -21.18
N GLY A 301 -17.50 11.91 -21.60
CA GLY A 301 -17.85 12.17 -22.98
C GLY A 301 -17.09 13.34 -23.62
N CYS A 302 -16.05 13.86 -22.97
CA CYS A 302 -15.26 14.99 -23.47
C CYS A 302 -14.24 14.59 -24.56
#